data_AF-A0A7K4DVB7-F1
#
_entry.id   AF-A0A7K4DVB7-F1
#
_cell.length_a   1.000
_cell.length_b   1.000
_cell.length_c   1.000
_cell.angle_alpha   90.00
_cell.angle_beta   90.00
_cell.angle_gamma   90.00
#
_symmetry.space_group_name_H-M   'P 1'
#
loop_
_entity.id
_entity.type
_entity.pdbx_description
1 polymer ?
#
loop_
_entity_poly.entity_id
_entity_poly.type
_entity_poly.pdbx_seq_one_letter_code
_entity_poly.pdbx_strand_id
1 'polypeptide(L)'
;MATPSQIFYESLKTEATKKAYKLWLEQFFEYAHEDYDSIIKLEPNKIKQTIKDYVIHKKESTRRIGVPSPNSYNAIMTPIQSFLEMNEIEFSWKTIKNLYPQKIPTSNQLPYTDEDIIEILGATTSRRNKAFIHFLASTGVRVGATPEIRIEDVKGIEDGAVVSIYRDTTEEYRTCLTPEAYASLKKYLEQRIDRNPDSVLFTRKNNLTPLTSASAQDIVRNVRKQAKLSMDNGRKTRRGKSQNHAFRKRFEITLASCDLQQRFIDYMQGHFSGNSKAYFNGVSDEQLYAQFKRAIPSLTLDKSEKIESEKNEEIRIINETNKSELKEKLESQDEIIQQMMVSLASTRYMVYEKMYGECFGGTDPDLEKLAQLMTNGEILDWNTFIPIVQRKKDWTIPMGSKSQEMLRNSKQKREIKELIKELHSKGDFEETIERLREMLDELD
;
A
#
# COMPACT_ATOMS: atom_id res chain seq x y z
N MET A 1 43.19 50.01 -16.00
CA MET A 1 43.19 48.92 -15.00
C MET A 1 41.76 48.41 -14.86
N ALA A 2 41.56 47.12 -14.65
CA ALA A 2 40.23 46.57 -14.38
C ALA A 2 39.70 47.15 -13.06
N THR A 3 38.41 47.46 -12.99
CA THR A 3 37.79 47.98 -11.76
C THR A 3 37.62 46.86 -10.73
N PRO A 4 37.55 47.19 -9.42
CA PRO A 4 37.25 46.22 -8.36
C PRO A 4 35.99 45.39 -8.64
N SER A 5 34.95 46.04 -9.18
CA SER A 5 33.70 45.39 -9.58
C SER A 5 33.91 44.41 -10.74
N GLN A 6 34.67 44.77 -11.77
CA GLN A 6 34.98 43.89 -12.90
C GLN A 6 35.73 42.64 -12.43
N ILE A 7 36.80 42.81 -11.65
CA ILE A 7 37.61 41.69 -11.12
C ILE A 7 36.74 40.72 -10.32
N PHE A 8 35.89 41.25 -9.43
CA PHE A 8 34.98 40.45 -8.65
C PHE A 8 33.95 39.68 -9.50
N TYR A 9 33.26 40.34 -10.43
CA TYR A 9 32.23 39.66 -11.23
C TYR A 9 32.83 38.61 -12.18
N GLU A 10 34.03 38.82 -12.71
CA GLU A 10 34.73 37.83 -13.54
C GLU A 10 35.18 36.59 -12.74
N SER A 11 35.40 36.72 -11.43
CA SER A 11 35.68 35.57 -10.55
C SER A 11 34.48 34.61 -10.38
N LEU A 12 33.26 35.09 -10.66
CA LEU A 12 32.02 34.34 -10.44
C LEU A 12 31.65 33.52 -11.67
N LYS A 13 31.59 32.20 -11.48
CA LYS A 13 31.41 31.23 -12.58
C LYS A 13 30.03 31.22 -13.24
N THR A 14 28.97 31.65 -12.53
CA THR A 14 27.59 31.56 -13.05
C THR A 14 26.86 32.89 -12.98
N GLU A 15 26.05 33.18 -13.99
CA GLU A 15 25.19 34.37 -14.03
C GLU A 15 24.16 34.41 -12.89
N ALA A 16 23.70 33.24 -12.43
CA ALA A 16 22.82 33.15 -11.28
C ALA A 16 23.51 33.64 -9.99
N THR A 17 24.77 33.22 -9.77
CA THR A 17 25.59 33.69 -8.65
C THR A 17 25.86 35.19 -8.76
N LYS A 18 26.24 35.69 -9.95
CA LYS A 18 26.47 37.12 -10.19
C LYS A 18 25.26 37.97 -9.81
N LYS A 19 24.06 37.59 -10.28
CA LYS A 19 22.80 38.30 -9.95
C LYS A 19 22.51 38.28 -8.45
N ALA A 20 22.66 37.13 -7.79
CA ALA A 20 22.44 37.01 -6.36
C ALA A 20 23.45 37.83 -5.54
N TYR A 21 24.72 37.81 -5.93
CA TYR A 21 25.79 38.54 -5.25
C TYR A 21 25.62 40.04 -5.42
N LYS A 22 25.29 40.48 -6.64
CA LYS A 22 24.98 41.89 -6.95
C LYS A 22 23.90 42.44 -6.04
N LEU A 23 22.77 41.73 -5.90
CA LEU A 23 21.67 42.15 -5.03
C LEU A 23 22.10 42.41 -3.59
N TRP A 24 22.91 41.50 -3.02
CA TRP A 24 23.35 41.63 -1.62
C TRP A 24 24.43 42.69 -1.43
N LEU A 25 25.33 42.84 -2.40
CA LEU A 25 26.34 43.89 -2.39
C LEU A 25 25.71 45.28 -2.51
N GLU A 26 24.76 45.48 -3.43
CA GLU A 26 24.06 46.75 -3.58
C GLU A 26 23.33 47.16 -2.29
N GLN A 27 22.66 46.22 -1.62
CA GLN A 27 22.03 46.49 -0.32
C GLN A 27 23.03 46.81 0.80
N PHE A 28 24.26 46.32 0.70
CA PHE A 28 25.30 46.62 1.68
C PHE A 28 25.93 47.99 1.41
N PHE A 29 26.24 48.29 0.15
CA PHE A 29 26.76 49.58 -0.28
C PHE A 29 25.80 50.73 -0.01
N GLU A 30 24.50 50.51 -0.23
CA GLU A 30 23.45 51.46 0.15
C GLU A 30 23.48 51.77 1.65
N TYR A 31 23.63 50.75 2.50
CA TYR A 31 23.73 50.92 3.95
C TYR A 31 25.05 51.59 4.38
N ALA A 32 26.15 51.21 3.75
CA ALA A 32 27.47 51.73 4.08
C ALA A 32 27.66 53.18 3.58
N HIS A 33 26.81 53.64 2.66
CA HIS A 33 27.01 54.87 1.89
C HIS A 33 28.35 54.89 1.16
N GLU A 34 28.71 53.74 0.60
CA GLU A 34 29.96 53.51 -0.15
C GLU A 34 29.63 52.89 -1.50
N ASP A 35 30.62 52.82 -2.39
CA ASP A 35 30.57 52.04 -3.62
C ASP A 35 31.74 51.04 -3.70
N TYR A 36 31.80 50.31 -4.81
CA TYR A 36 32.84 49.31 -5.06
C TYR A 36 34.26 49.88 -4.92
N ASP A 37 34.49 51.13 -5.33
CA ASP A 37 35.81 51.75 -5.38
C ASP A 37 36.17 52.49 -4.09
N SER A 38 35.18 53.00 -3.36
CA SER A 38 35.34 53.83 -2.16
C SER A 38 35.55 52.96 -0.93
N ILE A 39 34.83 51.83 -0.83
CA ILE A 39 34.91 50.96 0.33
C ILE A 39 36.29 50.32 0.49
N ILE A 40 36.96 49.98 -0.62
CA ILE A 40 38.27 49.32 -0.60
C ILE A 40 39.40 50.26 -0.19
N LYS A 41 39.16 51.58 -0.20
CA LYS A 41 40.12 52.61 0.24
C LYS A 41 40.04 52.89 1.74
N LEU A 42 39.05 52.31 2.43
CA LEU A 42 38.89 52.48 3.87
C LEU A 42 39.87 51.59 4.64
N GLU A 43 40.23 52.04 5.85
CA GLU A 43 40.99 51.23 6.79
C GLU A 43 40.26 49.90 7.11
N PRO A 44 40.95 48.74 7.12
CA PRO A 44 40.32 47.44 7.35
C PRO A 44 39.47 47.37 8.64
N ASN A 45 39.89 48.07 9.69
CA ASN A 45 39.12 48.16 10.94
C ASN A 45 37.80 48.92 10.77
N LYS A 46 37.77 49.97 9.94
CA LYS A 46 36.54 50.71 9.61
C LYS A 46 35.59 49.83 8.81
N ILE A 47 36.08 49.14 7.77
CA ILE A 47 35.28 48.19 6.97
C ILE A 47 34.66 47.12 7.87
N LYS A 48 35.48 46.51 8.75
CA LYS A 48 35.03 45.49 9.71
C LYS A 48 33.95 46.02 10.64
N GLN A 49 34.07 47.25 11.13
CA GLN A 49 33.06 47.87 11.98
C GLN A 49 31.75 48.11 11.22
N THR A 50 31.81 48.68 10.01
CA THR A 50 30.64 48.88 9.14
C THR A 50 29.90 47.56 8.86
N ILE A 51 30.62 46.46 8.64
CA ILE A 51 30.01 45.14 8.43
C ILE A 51 29.31 44.63 9.70
N LYS A 52 29.89 44.83 10.88
CA LYS A 52 29.25 44.45 12.14
C LYS A 52 27.95 45.24 12.34
N ASP A 53 27.98 46.54 12.08
CA ASP A 53 26.82 47.42 12.19
C ASP A 53 25.73 47.02 11.19
N TYR A 54 26.12 46.64 9.97
CA TYR A 54 25.20 46.09 8.97
C TYR A 54 24.52 44.79 9.44
N VAL A 55 25.29 43.86 10.04
CA VAL A 55 24.72 42.62 10.60
C VAL A 55 23.74 42.94 11.73
N ILE A 56 24.05 43.91 12.60
CA ILE A 56 23.15 44.36 13.67
C ILE A 56 21.88 44.99 13.08
N HIS A 57 22.01 45.82 12.05
CA HIS A 57 20.87 46.42 11.35
C HIS A 57 19.95 45.34 10.75
N LYS A 58 20.50 44.35 10.04
CA LYS A 58 19.70 43.23 9.51
C LYS A 58 19.05 42.40 10.61
N LYS A 59 19.71 42.23 11.77
CA LYS A 59 19.14 41.54 12.95
C LYS A 59 17.94 42.28 13.50
N GLU A 60 18.00 43.60 13.53
CA GLU A 60 16.87 44.40 13.96
C GLU A 60 15.70 44.27 12.99
N SER A 61 15.95 44.28 11.66
CA SER A 61 14.91 43.95 10.67
C SER A 61 14.34 42.54 10.88
N THR A 62 15.20 41.56 11.18
CA THR A 62 14.77 40.17 11.45
C THR A 62 13.86 40.09 12.67
N ARG A 63 14.15 40.84 13.73
CA ARG A 63 13.32 40.90 14.94
C ARG A 63 11.98 41.59 14.69
N ARG A 64 12.00 42.71 13.96
CA ARG A 64 10.80 43.55 13.74
C ARG A 64 9.82 42.94 12.75
N ILE A 65 10.32 42.42 11.63
CA ILE A 65 9.49 41.98 10.50
C ILE A 65 9.73 40.54 10.06
N GLY A 66 10.65 39.81 10.72
CA GLY A 66 10.96 38.41 10.37
C GLY A 66 11.79 38.24 9.10
N VAL A 67 12.37 39.33 8.57
CA VAL A 67 13.13 39.35 7.32
C VAL A 67 14.47 40.08 7.52
N PRO A 68 15.60 39.52 7.06
CA PRO A 68 15.77 38.20 6.43
C PRO A 68 15.63 37.04 7.43
N SER A 69 15.46 35.81 6.93
CA SER A 69 15.45 34.62 7.80
C SER A 69 16.79 34.47 8.54
N PRO A 70 16.80 34.01 9.81
CA PRO A 70 18.03 33.68 10.52
C PRO A 70 18.98 32.75 9.74
N ASN A 71 18.42 31.87 8.90
CA ASN A 71 19.20 30.93 8.10
C ASN A 71 19.88 31.57 6.87
N SER A 72 19.48 32.79 6.48
CA SER A 72 19.95 33.48 5.28
C SER A 72 21.21 34.31 5.51
N TYR A 73 21.63 34.54 6.76
CA TYR A 73 22.73 35.47 7.08
C TYR A 73 24.05 35.08 6.40
N ASN A 74 24.38 33.80 6.34
CA ASN A 74 25.58 33.37 5.62
C ASN A 74 25.49 33.77 4.13
N ALA A 75 24.36 33.49 3.47
CA ALA A 75 24.18 33.82 2.06
C ALA A 75 24.19 35.33 1.76
N ILE A 76 23.72 36.16 2.70
CA ILE A 76 23.77 37.62 2.60
C ILE A 76 25.20 38.14 2.75
N MET A 77 25.99 37.53 3.63
CA MET A 77 27.34 37.99 3.94
C MET A 77 28.44 37.43 3.03
N THR A 78 28.24 36.25 2.43
CA THR A 78 29.21 35.64 1.51
C THR A 78 29.61 36.57 0.36
N PRO A 79 28.69 37.28 -0.34
CA PRO A 79 29.07 38.20 -1.42
C PRO A 79 29.99 39.32 -0.95
N ILE A 80 29.74 39.89 0.23
CA ILE A 80 30.56 40.94 0.85
C ILE A 80 31.94 40.37 1.20
N GLN A 81 31.97 39.18 1.81
CA GLN A 81 33.21 38.48 2.13
C GLN A 81 34.05 38.22 0.87
N SER A 82 33.46 37.61 -0.16
CA SER A 82 34.14 37.31 -1.40
C SER A 82 34.60 38.56 -2.15
N PHE A 83 33.83 39.66 -2.10
CA PHE A 83 34.25 40.93 -2.71
C PHE A 83 35.50 41.49 -2.04
N LEU A 84 35.55 41.49 -0.70
CA LEU A 84 36.70 42.00 0.05
C LEU A 84 37.93 41.09 -0.09
N GLU A 85 37.74 39.77 -0.06
CA GLU A 85 38.83 38.80 -0.30
C GLU A 85 39.42 38.97 -1.71
N MET A 86 38.58 39.20 -2.74
CA MET A 86 39.06 39.43 -4.11
C MET A 86 39.84 40.74 -4.26
N ASN A 87 39.66 41.69 -3.33
CA ASN A 87 40.39 42.97 -3.28
C ASN A 87 41.46 42.97 -2.18
N GLU A 88 41.91 41.79 -1.73
CA GLU A 88 43.01 41.61 -0.77
C GLU A 88 42.78 42.26 0.61
N ILE A 89 41.52 42.45 1.01
CA ILE A 89 41.15 43.00 2.32
C ILE A 89 40.80 41.86 3.28
N GLU A 90 41.69 41.61 4.23
CA GLU A 90 41.56 40.50 5.18
C GLU A 90 41.36 40.94 6.64
N PHE A 91 40.43 40.28 7.32
CA PHE A 91 40.26 40.34 8.78
C PHE A 91 39.49 39.11 9.29
N SER A 92 39.51 38.90 10.61
CA SER A 92 38.83 37.74 11.23
C SER A 92 37.29 37.79 11.09
N TRP A 93 36.77 37.08 10.08
CA TRP A 93 35.34 36.88 9.84
C TRP A 93 34.64 36.10 10.95
N LYS A 94 35.38 35.33 11.76
CA LYS A 94 34.82 34.61 12.93
C LYS A 94 34.06 35.55 13.85
N THR A 95 34.61 36.74 14.09
CA THR A 95 33.97 37.76 14.95
C THR A 95 32.66 38.31 14.38
N ILE A 96 32.54 38.38 13.06
CA ILE A 96 31.31 38.81 12.36
C ILE A 96 30.28 37.68 12.38
N LYS A 97 30.70 36.44 12.10
CA LYS A 97 29.81 35.26 12.10
C LYS A 97 29.21 34.97 13.47
N ASN A 98 29.93 35.27 14.55
CA ASN A 98 29.41 35.18 15.92
C ASN A 98 28.23 36.14 16.18
N LEU A 99 28.08 37.20 15.38
CA LEU A 99 26.93 38.10 15.50
C LEU A 99 25.67 37.53 14.85
N TYR A 100 25.76 36.52 13.98
CA TYR A 100 24.60 35.98 13.28
C TYR A 100 23.56 35.43 14.25
N PRO A 101 22.26 35.55 13.93
CA PRO A 101 21.22 34.95 14.76
C PRO A 101 21.33 33.42 14.76
N GLN A 102 20.78 32.79 15.80
CA GLN A 102 20.67 31.35 15.86
C GLN A 102 19.85 30.83 14.68
N LYS A 103 20.36 29.80 13.99
CA LYS A 103 19.63 29.14 12.91
C LYS A 103 18.35 28.51 13.47
N ILE A 104 17.28 28.63 12.69
CA ILE A 104 15.98 28.05 13.01
C ILE A 104 15.71 26.82 12.15
N PRO A 105 14.86 25.87 12.59
CA PRO A 105 14.46 24.75 11.75
C PRO A 105 13.82 25.23 10.44
N THR A 106 14.21 24.60 9.32
CA THR A 106 13.66 24.94 8.00
C THR A 106 12.22 24.44 7.86
N SER A 107 11.37 25.23 7.22
CA SER A 107 9.98 24.85 6.88
C SER A 107 9.92 23.92 5.67
N ASN A 108 8.72 23.40 5.37
CA ASN A 108 8.43 22.62 4.16
C ASN A 108 9.24 21.31 4.04
N GLN A 109 9.33 20.56 5.14
CA GLN A 109 10.24 19.42 5.21
C GLN A 109 9.61 18.07 4.84
N LEU A 110 8.29 17.96 4.73
CA LEU A 110 7.65 16.68 4.43
C LEU A 110 7.66 16.34 2.93
N PRO A 111 7.74 15.03 2.58
CA PRO A 111 7.50 14.54 1.23
C PRO A 111 6.02 14.62 0.83
N TYR A 112 5.73 14.44 -0.46
CA TYR A 112 4.38 14.12 -0.90
C TYR A 112 4.03 12.67 -0.56
N THR A 113 2.77 12.43 -0.22
CA THR A 113 2.16 11.09 -0.16
C THR A 113 1.52 10.75 -1.50
N ASP A 114 1.10 9.51 -1.67
CA ASP A 114 0.43 9.07 -2.90
C ASP A 114 -0.90 9.82 -3.08
N GLU A 115 -1.65 10.03 -1.99
CA GLU A 115 -2.90 10.79 -1.98
C GLU A 115 -2.69 12.24 -2.44
N ASP A 116 -1.62 12.90 -1.98
CA ASP A 116 -1.32 14.26 -2.45
C ASP A 116 -1.12 14.27 -3.97
N ILE A 117 -0.37 13.31 -4.52
CA ILE A 117 -0.06 13.31 -5.95
C ILE A 117 -1.31 12.96 -6.76
N ILE A 118 -2.14 12.04 -6.26
CA ILE A 118 -3.45 11.71 -6.85
C ILE A 118 -4.34 12.97 -6.87
N GLU A 119 -4.42 13.72 -5.79
CA GLU A 119 -5.20 14.96 -5.72
C GLU A 119 -4.65 16.03 -6.69
N ILE A 120 -3.33 16.19 -6.78
CA ILE A 120 -2.67 17.07 -7.76
C ILE A 120 -3.04 16.65 -9.19
N LEU A 121 -2.96 15.36 -9.51
CA LEU A 121 -3.28 14.85 -10.85
C LEU A 121 -4.77 14.99 -11.19
N GLY A 122 -5.65 14.79 -10.20
CA GLY A 122 -7.10 14.97 -10.33
C GLY A 122 -7.51 16.42 -10.58
N ALA A 123 -6.72 17.39 -10.11
CA ALA A 123 -7.00 18.81 -10.27
C ALA A 123 -6.74 19.38 -11.67
N THR A 124 -6.16 18.60 -12.60
CA THR A 124 -5.85 19.07 -13.95
C THR A 124 -6.27 18.09 -15.03
N THR A 125 -6.88 18.60 -16.11
CA THR A 125 -7.22 17.81 -17.30
C THR A 125 -6.13 17.86 -18.38
N SER A 126 -5.12 18.72 -18.22
CA SER A 126 -4.05 18.90 -19.19
C SER A 126 -3.11 17.69 -19.22
N ARG A 127 -3.07 16.97 -20.35
CA ARG A 127 -2.13 15.84 -20.57
C ARG A 127 -0.68 16.22 -20.29
N ARG A 128 -0.29 17.45 -20.69
CA ARG A 128 1.04 18.01 -20.40
C ARG A 128 1.30 18.09 -18.90
N ASN A 129 0.38 18.69 -18.14
CA ASN A 129 0.57 18.88 -16.71
C ASN A 129 0.60 17.52 -16.00
N LYS A 130 -0.29 16.59 -16.37
CA LYS A 130 -0.28 15.21 -15.85
C LYS A 130 1.06 14.53 -16.10
N ALA A 131 1.53 14.53 -17.35
CA ALA A 131 2.83 13.97 -17.71
C ALA A 131 3.98 14.63 -16.92
N PHE A 132 3.95 15.96 -16.76
CA PHE A 132 4.97 16.68 -15.99
C PHE A 132 4.98 16.27 -14.51
N ILE A 133 3.81 16.11 -13.88
CA ILE A 133 3.70 15.69 -12.48
C ILE A 133 4.16 14.24 -12.29
N HIS A 134 3.72 13.31 -13.15
CA HIS A 134 4.22 11.94 -13.13
C HIS A 134 5.74 11.89 -13.35
N PHE A 135 6.27 12.70 -14.26
CA PHE A 135 7.70 12.80 -14.51
C PHE A 135 8.46 13.21 -13.24
N LEU A 136 8.03 14.27 -12.55
CA LEU A 136 8.66 14.68 -11.28
C LEU A 136 8.54 13.61 -10.19
N ALA A 137 7.37 12.98 -10.07
CA ALA A 137 7.08 11.97 -9.05
C ALA A 137 7.91 10.69 -9.25
N SER A 138 8.17 10.31 -10.51
CA SER A 138 8.89 9.10 -10.85
C SER A 138 10.41 9.28 -10.90
N THR A 139 10.91 10.48 -11.23
CA THR A 139 12.36 10.69 -11.43
C THR A 139 13.05 11.34 -10.24
N GLY A 140 12.28 12.02 -9.36
CA GLY A 140 12.84 12.86 -8.31
C GLY A 140 13.71 14.01 -8.83
N VAL A 141 13.62 14.35 -10.12
CA VAL A 141 14.47 15.37 -10.78
C VAL A 141 14.29 16.76 -10.15
N ARG A 142 15.31 17.60 -10.23
CA ARG A 142 15.16 19.02 -9.93
C ARG A 142 14.27 19.65 -11.01
N VAL A 143 13.19 20.31 -10.61
CA VAL A 143 12.28 21.01 -11.54
C VAL A 143 12.99 22.02 -12.45
N GLY A 144 14.11 22.58 -11.99
CA GLY A 144 14.91 23.52 -12.78
C GLY A 144 15.63 22.89 -13.98
N ALA A 145 15.83 21.57 -13.97
CA ALA A 145 16.49 20.82 -15.04
C ALA A 145 15.53 20.46 -16.19
N THR A 146 14.23 20.36 -15.91
CA THR A 146 13.23 19.92 -16.91
C THR A 146 13.15 20.75 -18.20
N PRO A 147 13.45 22.07 -18.21
CA PRO A 147 13.51 22.85 -19.44
C PRO A 147 14.53 22.39 -20.49
N GLU A 148 15.63 21.77 -20.05
CA GLU A 148 16.77 21.42 -20.92
C GLU A 148 16.68 19.99 -21.45
N ILE A 149 15.82 19.15 -20.84
CA ILE A 149 15.61 17.76 -21.26
C ILE A 149 14.96 17.75 -22.63
N ARG A 150 15.46 16.92 -23.52
CA ARG A 150 14.98 16.68 -24.88
C ARG A 150 14.22 15.37 -24.99
N ILE A 151 13.53 15.17 -26.11
CA ILE A 151 12.81 13.92 -26.38
C ILE A 151 13.79 12.75 -26.47
N GLU A 152 14.94 12.94 -27.12
CA GLU A 152 16.00 11.93 -27.27
C GLU A 152 16.66 11.49 -25.96
N ASP A 153 16.59 12.34 -24.92
CA ASP A 153 17.15 12.03 -23.60
C ASP A 153 16.34 10.94 -22.88
N VAL A 154 15.11 10.65 -23.35
CA VAL A 154 14.22 9.61 -22.83
C VAL A 154 14.35 8.34 -23.67
N LYS A 155 15.01 7.32 -23.12
CA LYS A 155 15.19 6.02 -23.76
C LYS A 155 14.24 5.00 -23.14
N GLY A 156 13.32 4.48 -23.94
CA GLY A 156 12.40 3.43 -23.51
C GLY A 156 13.16 2.15 -23.13
N ILE A 157 12.77 1.54 -22.01
CA ILE A 157 13.30 0.25 -21.57
C ILE A 157 12.15 -0.55 -20.95
N GLU A 158 11.94 -1.77 -21.45
CA GLU A 158 10.77 -2.59 -21.09
C GLU A 158 9.47 -1.75 -21.24
N ASP A 159 8.72 -1.59 -20.16
CA ASP A 159 7.49 -0.80 -20.08
C ASP A 159 7.71 0.62 -19.51
N GLY A 160 8.92 0.93 -19.03
CA GLY A 160 9.34 2.25 -18.56
C GLY A 160 10.38 2.94 -19.44
N ALA A 161 11.19 3.81 -18.84
CA ALA A 161 12.26 4.51 -19.54
C ALA A 161 13.41 4.93 -18.60
N VAL A 162 14.61 5.12 -19.16
CA VAL A 162 15.72 5.84 -18.54
C VAL A 162 15.80 7.23 -19.16
N VAL A 163 16.10 8.24 -18.33
CA VAL A 163 16.17 9.64 -18.74
C VAL A 163 17.52 10.22 -18.36
N SER A 164 18.20 10.82 -19.33
CA SER A 164 19.45 11.56 -19.11
C SER A 164 19.14 13.00 -18.69
N ILE A 165 19.78 13.48 -17.64
CA ILE A 165 19.60 14.82 -17.07
C ILE A 165 20.92 15.58 -17.14
N TYR A 166 20.87 16.84 -17.56
CA TYR A 166 22.05 17.69 -17.81
C TYR A 166 23.06 17.05 -18.75
N ARG A 167 22.56 16.50 -19.87
CA ARG A 167 23.36 15.84 -20.92
C ARG A 167 24.51 16.74 -21.36
N ASP A 168 25.68 16.13 -21.61
CA ASP A 168 26.92 16.78 -22.04
C ASP A 168 27.50 17.76 -21.01
N THR A 169 27.13 17.64 -19.73
CA THR A 169 27.70 18.44 -18.65
C THR A 169 28.43 17.60 -17.62
N THR A 170 29.28 18.23 -16.81
CA THR A 170 29.93 17.58 -15.66
C THR A 170 28.92 17.08 -14.62
N GLU A 171 27.71 17.63 -14.61
CA GLU A 171 26.62 17.26 -13.70
C GLU A 171 25.69 16.17 -14.26
N GLU A 172 25.98 15.63 -15.46
CA GLU A 172 25.13 14.63 -16.11
C GLU A 172 24.84 13.42 -15.21
N TYR A 173 23.60 12.97 -15.17
CA TYR A 173 23.17 11.75 -14.50
C TYR A 173 21.96 11.13 -15.19
N ARG A 174 21.65 9.86 -14.87
CA ARG A 174 20.48 9.16 -15.39
C ARG A 174 19.52 8.80 -14.28
N THR A 175 18.23 8.90 -14.57
CA THR A 175 17.11 8.52 -13.68
C THR A 175 16.07 7.72 -14.46
N CYS A 176 15.02 7.22 -13.81
CA CYS A 176 14.08 6.30 -14.44
C CYS A 176 12.61 6.79 -14.36
N LEU A 177 11.82 6.36 -15.33
CA LEU A 177 10.36 6.50 -15.35
C LEU A 177 9.70 5.16 -15.05
N THR A 178 8.71 5.18 -14.14
CA THR A 178 7.77 4.08 -13.97
C THR A 178 6.96 3.87 -15.25
N PRO A 179 6.37 2.69 -15.44
CA PRO A 179 5.51 2.43 -16.61
C PRO A 179 4.34 3.40 -16.69
N GLU A 180 3.72 3.71 -15.55
CA GLU A 180 2.66 4.72 -15.42
C GLU A 180 3.13 6.11 -15.89
N ALA A 181 4.30 6.56 -15.43
CA ALA A 181 4.83 7.86 -15.80
C ALA A 181 5.22 7.91 -17.28
N TYR A 182 5.83 6.85 -17.80
CA TYR A 182 6.21 6.76 -19.20
C TYR A 182 4.99 6.71 -20.12
N ALA A 183 3.94 5.96 -19.76
CA ALA A 183 2.68 5.95 -20.49
C ALA A 183 2.02 7.34 -20.51
N SER A 184 2.01 8.05 -19.38
CA SER A 184 1.52 9.43 -19.29
C SER A 184 2.32 10.38 -20.19
N LEU A 185 3.65 10.21 -20.22
CA LEU A 185 4.54 10.99 -21.10
C LEU A 185 4.26 10.72 -22.59
N LYS A 186 4.08 9.46 -23.01
CA LYS A 186 3.72 9.12 -24.41
C LYS A 186 2.42 9.81 -24.83
N LYS A 187 1.38 9.73 -24.01
CA LYS A 187 0.07 10.40 -24.25
C LYS A 187 0.20 11.92 -24.39
N TYR A 188 1.16 12.52 -23.70
CA TYR A 188 1.50 13.93 -23.88
C TYR A 188 2.23 14.16 -25.20
N LEU A 189 3.24 13.37 -25.55
CA LEU A 189 4.00 13.52 -26.80
C LEU A 189 3.11 13.35 -28.04
N GLU A 190 2.07 12.51 -27.97
CA GLU A 190 1.04 12.38 -29.02
C GLU A 190 0.29 13.68 -29.36
N GLN A 191 0.28 14.68 -28.46
CA GLN A 191 -0.35 15.98 -28.73
C GLN A 191 0.66 17.05 -29.18
N ARG A 192 1.96 16.75 -29.14
CA ARG A 192 3.00 17.70 -29.55
C ARG A 192 2.95 17.89 -31.07
N ILE A 193 3.16 19.15 -31.47
CA ILE A 193 3.32 19.54 -32.88
C ILE A 193 4.71 19.10 -33.36
N ASP A 194 5.76 19.52 -32.64
CA ASP A 194 7.14 19.10 -32.88
C ASP A 194 7.51 17.92 -31.97
N ARG A 195 7.99 16.85 -32.58
CA ARG A 195 8.40 15.60 -31.93
C ARG A 195 9.81 15.18 -32.35
N ASN A 196 10.58 16.10 -32.93
CA ASN A 196 11.96 15.82 -33.29
C ASN A 196 12.75 15.39 -32.04
N PRO A 197 13.67 14.42 -32.15
CA PRO A 197 14.44 13.93 -31.00
C PRO A 197 15.17 15.05 -30.24
N ASP A 198 15.70 16.03 -30.97
CA ASP A 198 16.40 17.22 -30.44
C ASP A 198 15.47 18.25 -29.76
N SER A 199 14.15 18.15 -29.96
CA SER A 199 13.17 19.07 -29.39
C SER A 199 13.08 18.89 -27.87
N VAL A 200 12.81 19.98 -27.15
CA VAL A 200 12.60 19.93 -25.70
C VAL A 200 11.45 18.99 -25.34
N LEU A 201 11.62 18.26 -24.24
CA LEU A 201 10.64 17.27 -23.79
C LEU A 201 9.32 17.94 -23.43
N PHE A 202 9.37 19.02 -22.63
CA PHE A 202 8.20 19.76 -22.19
C PHE A 202 8.18 21.21 -22.70
N THR A 203 7.02 21.63 -23.19
CA THR A 203 6.79 23.00 -23.70
C THR A 203 5.74 23.77 -22.91
N ARG A 204 5.61 25.05 -23.22
CA ARG A 204 4.44 25.85 -22.83
C ARG A 204 3.16 25.31 -23.48
N LYS A 205 2.02 25.88 -23.10
CA LYS A 205 0.67 25.44 -23.54
C LYS A 205 0.49 25.50 -25.06
N ASN A 206 1.29 26.31 -25.74
CA ASN A 206 1.27 26.47 -27.20
C ASN A 206 1.98 25.34 -27.97
N ASN A 207 2.53 24.32 -27.31
CA ASN A 207 3.27 23.19 -27.93
C ASN A 207 4.49 23.57 -28.78
N LEU A 208 4.99 24.79 -28.68
CA LEU A 208 6.10 25.29 -29.51
C LEU A 208 7.26 25.78 -28.65
N THR A 209 6.97 26.68 -27.71
CA THR A 209 8.03 27.34 -26.95
C THR A 209 8.49 26.50 -25.76
N PRO A 210 9.81 26.40 -25.51
CA PRO A 210 10.35 25.74 -24.32
C PRO A 210 9.82 26.33 -23.02
N LEU A 211 9.79 25.48 -21.99
CA LEU A 211 9.63 25.97 -20.63
C LEU A 211 10.86 26.78 -20.22
N THR A 212 10.65 27.81 -19.43
CA THR A 212 11.69 28.40 -18.56
C THR A 212 11.64 27.72 -17.19
N SER A 213 12.70 27.81 -16.40
CA SER A 213 12.70 27.28 -15.03
C SER A 213 11.56 27.86 -14.18
N ALA A 214 11.23 29.15 -14.36
CA ALA A 214 10.09 29.77 -13.70
C ALA A 214 8.76 29.16 -14.16
N SER A 215 8.55 28.99 -15.47
CA SER A 215 7.32 28.39 -15.98
C SER A 215 7.14 26.91 -15.61
N ALA A 216 8.24 26.17 -15.45
CA ALA A 216 8.23 24.78 -14.97
C ALA A 216 7.74 24.71 -13.52
N GLN A 217 8.24 25.60 -12.66
CA GLN A 217 7.76 25.73 -11.28
C GLN A 217 6.29 26.17 -11.22
N ASP A 218 5.87 27.05 -12.13
CA ASP A 218 4.51 27.55 -12.21
C ASP A 218 3.49 26.46 -12.57
N ILE A 219 3.88 25.44 -13.36
CA ILE A 219 3.01 24.28 -13.63
C ILE A 219 2.61 23.62 -12.31
N VAL A 220 3.59 23.26 -11.50
CA VAL A 220 3.36 22.59 -10.21
C VAL A 220 2.58 23.49 -9.26
N ARG A 221 2.98 24.76 -9.13
CA ARG A 221 2.31 25.74 -8.28
C ARG A 221 0.83 25.89 -8.62
N ASN A 222 0.51 26.00 -9.91
CA ASN A 222 -0.86 26.23 -10.37
C ASN A 222 -1.74 25.00 -10.16
N VAL A 223 -1.26 23.81 -10.53
CA VAL A 223 -2.02 22.57 -10.32
C VAL A 223 -2.21 22.28 -8.83
N ARG A 224 -1.18 22.48 -8.01
CA ARG A 224 -1.29 22.34 -6.56
C ARG A 224 -2.31 23.32 -5.95
N LYS A 225 -2.39 24.56 -6.45
CA LYS A 225 -3.41 25.53 -6.01
C LYS A 225 -4.82 25.07 -6.42
N GLN A 226 -4.98 24.52 -7.61
CA GLN A 226 -6.25 23.94 -8.07
C GLN A 226 -6.67 22.74 -7.21
N ALA A 227 -5.72 21.92 -6.80
CA ALA A 227 -5.90 20.79 -5.89
C ALA A 227 -6.19 21.21 -4.44
N LYS A 228 -6.24 22.51 -4.12
CA LYS A 228 -6.43 23.02 -2.75
C LYS A 228 -5.45 22.51 -1.68
N LEU A 229 -4.42 21.76 -2.08
CA LEU A 229 -3.24 21.39 -1.27
C LEU A 229 -2.39 22.59 -0.83
N SER A 230 -2.78 23.81 -1.22
CA SER A 230 -2.19 25.06 -0.75
C SER A 230 -2.93 25.61 0.47
N MET A 231 -2.86 24.92 1.61
CA MET A 231 -3.30 25.49 2.89
C MET A 231 -2.33 25.07 4.01
N ASP A 232 -1.09 25.57 3.94
CA ASP A 232 -0.42 25.99 5.17
C ASP A 232 -0.61 27.52 5.15
N ASN A 233 -1.65 28.01 5.83
CA ASN A 233 -2.24 29.36 5.75
C ASN A 233 -1.24 30.52 5.99
N GLY A 234 -0.30 30.72 5.07
CA GLY A 234 0.84 31.64 5.25
C GLY A 234 1.84 31.22 6.34
N ARG A 235 1.58 30.14 7.09
CA ARG A 235 2.51 29.61 8.10
C ARG A 235 3.48 28.64 7.43
N LYS A 236 4.73 29.06 7.31
CA LYS A 236 5.86 28.17 6.97
C LYS A 236 6.08 27.19 8.12
N THR A 237 5.35 26.07 8.15
CA THR A 237 5.56 25.04 9.19
C THR A 237 6.60 24.02 8.78
N ARG A 238 7.18 23.31 9.76
CA ARG A 238 8.04 22.14 9.49
C ARG A 238 7.27 21.01 8.80
N ARG A 239 5.96 20.91 9.06
CA ARG A 239 5.05 19.92 8.48
C ARG A 239 4.56 20.29 7.08
N GLY A 240 4.92 21.47 6.57
CA GLY A 240 4.62 21.85 5.20
C GLY A 240 5.29 20.92 4.18
N LYS A 241 4.73 20.89 2.98
CA LYS A 241 5.28 20.20 1.80
C LYS A 241 5.78 21.24 0.80
N SER A 242 7.06 21.14 0.43
CA SER A 242 7.66 22.01 -0.59
C SER A 242 7.02 21.73 -1.95
N GLN A 243 6.71 22.77 -2.73
CA GLN A 243 6.06 22.61 -4.03
C GLN A 243 6.77 21.60 -4.95
N ASN A 244 8.08 21.73 -5.07
CA ASN A 244 8.86 20.89 -5.98
C ASN A 244 9.71 19.86 -5.22
N HIS A 245 10.31 20.27 -4.11
CA HIS A 245 11.26 19.42 -3.39
C HIS A 245 10.57 18.25 -2.66
N ALA A 246 9.25 18.32 -2.42
CA ALA A 246 8.52 17.21 -1.81
C ALA A 246 8.40 15.98 -2.73
N PHE A 247 8.35 16.16 -4.06
CA PHE A 247 8.43 15.04 -5.01
C PHE A 247 9.76 14.30 -4.89
N ARG A 248 10.86 15.05 -4.87
CA ARG A 248 12.21 14.50 -4.75
C ARG A 248 12.42 13.77 -3.42
N LYS A 249 11.89 14.32 -2.32
CA LYS A 249 11.92 13.65 -1.01
C LYS A 249 11.10 12.36 -1.01
N ARG A 250 9.90 12.36 -1.60
CA ARG A 250 9.09 11.14 -1.77
C ARG A 250 9.91 10.10 -2.52
N PHE A 251 10.46 10.47 -3.68
CA PHE A 251 11.28 9.58 -4.48
C PHE A 251 12.43 8.96 -3.66
N GLU A 252 13.22 9.78 -2.97
CA GLU A 252 14.33 9.29 -2.12
C GLU A 252 13.87 8.28 -1.07
N ILE A 253 12.84 8.64 -0.30
CA ILE A 253 12.31 7.83 0.80
C ILE A 253 11.72 6.53 0.25
N THR A 254 10.97 6.60 -0.85
CA THR A 254 10.37 5.42 -1.48
C THR A 254 11.45 4.45 -1.96
N LEU A 255 12.48 4.95 -2.65
CA LEU A 255 13.60 4.10 -3.09
C LEU A 255 14.34 3.47 -1.90
N ALA A 256 14.62 4.27 -0.86
CA ALA A 256 15.27 3.78 0.35
C ALA A 256 14.44 2.70 1.06
N SER A 257 13.11 2.87 1.12
CA SER A 257 12.19 1.89 1.72
C SER A 257 12.06 0.60 0.94
N CYS A 258 12.47 0.58 -0.33
CA CYS A 258 12.55 -0.61 -1.18
C CYS A 258 13.97 -1.22 -1.17
N ASP A 259 14.77 -0.90 -0.16
CA ASP A 259 16.15 -1.35 0.08
C ASP A 259 17.17 -0.97 -1.00
N LEU A 260 16.90 0.06 -1.81
CA LEU A 260 17.86 0.47 -2.85
C LEU A 260 19.13 0.99 -2.19
N GLN A 261 20.27 0.57 -2.72
CA GLN A 261 21.55 1.05 -2.22
C GLN A 261 21.64 2.57 -2.39
N GLN A 262 22.01 3.28 -1.31
CA GLN A 262 22.06 4.74 -1.27
C GLN A 262 22.84 5.33 -2.46
N ARG A 263 23.91 4.68 -2.91
CA ARG A 263 24.72 5.11 -4.05
C ARG A 263 23.91 5.22 -5.35
N PHE A 264 23.00 4.28 -5.60
CA PHE A 264 22.11 4.31 -6.76
C PHE A 264 21.05 5.41 -6.61
N ILE A 265 20.52 5.61 -5.39
CA ILE A 265 19.57 6.69 -5.09
C ILE A 265 20.22 8.05 -5.34
N ASP A 266 21.42 8.25 -4.77
CA ASP A 266 22.23 9.45 -4.94
C ASP A 266 22.54 9.70 -6.42
N TYR A 267 22.93 8.67 -7.18
CA TYR A 267 23.17 8.76 -8.61
C TYR A 267 21.90 9.16 -9.39
N MET A 268 20.76 8.49 -9.15
CA MET A 268 19.48 8.80 -9.82
C MET A 268 18.94 10.19 -9.48
N GLN A 269 19.48 10.81 -8.43
CA GLN A 269 19.19 12.18 -8.06
C GLN A 269 20.25 13.17 -8.56
N GLY A 270 21.42 12.74 -9.02
CA GLY A 270 22.54 13.63 -9.28
C GLY A 270 23.05 14.28 -7.98
N HIS A 271 23.13 13.49 -6.91
CA HIS A 271 23.84 13.80 -5.67
C HIS A 271 25.21 13.13 -5.71
N PHE A 272 26.24 13.91 -6.03
CA PHE A 272 27.60 13.40 -6.14
C PHE A 272 28.45 13.86 -4.97
N SER A 273 29.26 12.96 -4.43
CA SER A 273 30.25 13.23 -3.40
C SER A 273 31.62 12.76 -3.89
N GLY A 274 32.56 13.70 -4.02
CA GLY A 274 33.86 13.43 -4.65
C GLY A 274 33.70 12.79 -6.04
N ASN A 275 34.33 11.63 -6.24
CA ASN A 275 34.31 10.89 -7.51
C ASN A 275 33.18 9.85 -7.60
N SER A 276 32.13 9.93 -6.77
CA SER A 276 31.06 8.92 -6.73
C SER A 276 30.37 8.71 -8.09
N LYS A 277 30.28 9.74 -8.93
CA LYS A 277 29.75 9.67 -10.30
C LYS A 277 30.50 8.67 -11.19
N ALA A 278 31.82 8.61 -11.09
CA ALA A 278 32.66 7.83 -12.02
C ALA A 278 32.36 6.33 -11.97
N TYR A 279 31.93 5.81 -10.80
CA TYR A 279 31.54 4.41 -10.63
C TYR A 279 30.31 4.01 -11.45
N PHE A 280 29.48 4.99 -11.86
CA PHE A 280 28.27 4.75 -12.64
C PHE A 280 28.48 4.90 -14.15
N ASN A 281 29.68 5.29 -14.61
CA ASN A 281 30.00 5.38 -16.04
C ASN A 281 29.94 4.00 -16.72
N GLY A 282 30.24 2.92 -15.99
CA GLY A 282 30.16 1.54 -16.49
C GLY A 282 28.80 0.87 -16.30
N VAL A 283 27.83 1.53 -15.66
CA VAL A 283 26.50 0.96 -15.40
C VAL A 283 25.63 1.20 -16.64
N SER A 284 25.10 0.13 -17.25
CA SER A 284 24.21 0.27 -18.40
C SER A 284 22.82 0.78 -18.01
N ASP A 285 22.03 1.24 -18.99
CA ASP A 285 20.65 1.68 -18.75
C ASP A 285 19.78 0.52 -18.21
N GLU A 286 20.02 -0.70 -18.69
CA GLU A 286 19.37 -1.94 -18.23
C GLU A 286 19.71 -2.27 -16.78
N GLN A 287 20.97 -2.13 -16.38
CA GLN A 287 21.38 -2.37 -15.01
C GLN A 287 20.79 -1.33 -14.05
N LEU A 288 20.77 -0.05 -14.47
CA LEU A 288 20.17 1.03 -13.69
C LEU A 288 18.66 0.79 -13.52
N TYR A 289 17.97 0.48 -14.62
CA TYR A 289 16.53 0.21 -14.60
C TYR A 289 16.20 -1.04 -13.78
N ALA A 290 17.01 -2.11 -13.85
CA ALA A 290 16.84 -3.30 -13.03
C ALA A 290 16.88 -3.01 -11.52
N GLN A 291 17.75 -2.10 -11.07
CA GLN A 291 17.73 -1.64 -9.68
C GLN A 291 16.48 -0.82 -9.35
N PHE A 292 16.08 0.07 -10.27
CA PHE A 292 14.88 0.91 -10.11
C PHE A 292 13.59 0.10 -10.06
N LYS A 293 13.49 -1.03 -10.77
CA LYS A 293 12.28 -1.86 -10.85
C LYS A 293 11.69 -2.24 -9.49
N ARG A 294 12.53 -2.44 -8.49
CA ARG A 294 12.10 -2.80 -7.13
C ARG A 294 11.28 -1.70 -6.46
N ALA A 295 11.48 -0.44 -6.85
CA ALA A 295 10.73 0.70 -6.32
C ALA A 295 9.47 1.02 -7.13
N ILE A 296 9.29 0.45 -8.33
CA ILE A 296 8.14 0.73 -9.21
C ILE A 296 6.81 0.49 -8.49
N PRO A 297 6.55 -0.66 -7.82
CA PRO A 297 5.27 -0.89 -7.15
C PRO A 297 4.95 0.14 -6.06
N SER A 298 5.97 0.68 -5.39
CA SER A 298 5.80 1.71 -4.37
C SER A 298 5.65 3.10 -4.98
N LEU A 299 6.28 3.39 -6.12
CA LEU A 299 6.20 4.68 -6.81
C LEU A 299 4.93 4.86 -7.64
N THR A 300 4.39 3.78 -8.23
CA THR A 300 3.15 3.79 -9.04
C THR A 300 1.97 4.23 -8.18
N LEU A 301 1.18 5.19 -8.65
CA LEU A 301 0.05 5.75 -7.89
C LEU A 301 -1.21 4.90 -8.02
N ASP A 302 -1.42 4.32 -9.20
CA ASP A 302 -2.46 3.32 -9.39
C ASP A 302 -2.12 2.03 -8.65
N LYS A 303 -2.71 1.84 -7.47
CA LYS A 303 -2.54 0.65 -6.66
C LYS A 303 -3.60 -0.42 -6.96
N SER A 304 -4.43 -0.27 -7.99
CA SER A 304 -5.57 -1.17 -8.24
C SER A 304 -5.14 -2.63 -8.33
N GLU A 305 -4.07 -2.92 -9.10
CA GLU A 305 -3.52 -4.27 -9.23
C GLU A 305 -2.94 -4.81 -7.92
N LYS A 306 -2.26 -3.96 -7.14
CA LYS A 306 -1.71 -4.33 -5.83
C LYS A 306 -2.83 -4.67 -4.86
N ILE A 307 -3.85 -3.82 -4.76
CA ILE A 307 -5.03 -4.02 -3.91
C ILE A 307 -5.76 -5.30 -4.33
N GLU A 308 -5.89 -5.56 -5.63
CA GLU A 308 -6.49 -6.79 -6.13
C GLU A 308 -5.68 -8.03 -5.74
N SER A 309 -4.34 -7.98 -5.86
CA SER A 309 -3.48 -9.07 -5.43
C SER A 309 -3.55 -9.34 -3.91
N GLU A 310 -3.54 -8.30 -3.08
CA GLU A 310 -3.67 -8.40 -1.62
C GLU A 310 -5.03 -8.97 -1.24
N LYS A 311 -6.11 -8.49 -1.87
CA LYS A 311 -7.47 -9.03 -1.67
C LYS A 311 -7.58 -10.48 -2.10
N ASN A 312 -6.98 -10.86 -3.22
CA ASN A 312 -7.01 -12.24 -3.70
C ASN A 312 -6.27 -13.19 -2.74
N GLU A 313 -5.15 -12.75 -2.17
CA GLU A 313 -4.44 -13.52 -1.15
C GLU A 313 -5.23 -13.60 0.17
N GLU A 314 -5.85 -12.50 0.60
CA GLU A 314 -6.73 -12.50 1.78
C GLU A 314 -7.93 -13.44 1.58
N ILE A 315 -8.57 -13.40 0.41
CA ILE A 315 -9.66 -14.32 0.02
C ILE A 315 -9.17 -15.77 0.06
N ARG A 316 -7.96 -16.04 -0.43
CA ARG A 316 -7.38 -17.38 -0.41
C ARG A 316 -7.19 -17.89 1.02
N ILE A 317 -6.62 -17.09 1.91
CA ILE A 317 -6.42 -17.44 3.32
C ILE A 317 -7.77 -17.68 4.02
N ILE A 318 -8.78 -16.84 3.75
CA ILE A 318 -10.13 -17.00 4.30
C ILE A 318 -10.75 -18.30 3.79
N ASN A 319 -10.62 -18.63 2.50
CA ASN A 319 -11.16 -19.85 1.93
C ASN A 319 -10.49 -21.11 2.49
N GLU A 320 -9.17 -21.09 2.68
CA GLU A 320 -8.43 -22.20 3.28
C GLU A 320 -8.85 -22.43 4.74
N THR A 321 -8.95 -21.35 5.53
CA THR A 321 -9.41 -21.39 6.93
C THR A 321 -10.87 -21.86 7.04
N ASN A 322 -11.78 -21.29 6.25
CA ASN A 322 -13.18 -21.70 6.25
C ASN A 322 -13.35 -23.17 5.84
N LYS A 323 -12.55 -23.64 4.87
CA LYS A 323 -12.59 -25.05 4.43
C LYS A 323 -12.14 -26.00 5.55
N SER A 324 -11.10 -25.64 6.31
CA SER A 324 -10.68 -26.46 7.46
C SER A 324 -11.73 -26.46 8.57
N GLU A 325 -12.27 -25.30 8.93
CA GLU A 325 -13.32 -25.19 9.96
C GLU A 325 -14.60 -25.94 9.57
N LEU A 326 -15.01 -25.85 8.30
CA LEU A 326 -16.19 -26.58 7.80
C LEU A 326 -15.96 -28.09 7.84
N LYS A 327 -14.74 -28.54 7.53
CA LYS A 327 -14.37 -29.95 7.59
C LYS A 327 -14.41 -30.48 9.03
N GLU A 328 -13.84 -29.76 9.99
CA GLU A 328 -13.89 -30.12 11.42
C GLU A 328 -15.33 -30.15 11.95
N LYS A 329 -16.17 -29.17 11.56
CA LYS A 329 -17.59 -29.18 11.91
C LYS A 329 -18.34 -30.36 11.29
N LEU A 330 -18.03 -30.73 10.06
CA LEU A 330 -18.67 -31.86 9.40
C LEU A 330 -18.27 -33.19 10.07
N GLU A 331 -16.97 -33.36 10.38
CA GLU A 331 -16.47 -34.52 11.10
C GLU A 331 -17.10 -34.64 12.49
N SER A 332 -17.22 -33.55 13.24
CA SER A 332 -17.90 -33.57 14.55
C SER A 332 -19.40 -33.85 14.45
N GLN A 333 -20.08 -33.36 13.40
CA GLN A 333 -21.49 -33.71 13.15
C GLN A 333 -21.65 -35.18 12.78
N ASP A 334 -20.78 -35.73 11.94
CA ASP A 334 -20.78 -37.14 11.57
C ASP A 334 -20.58 -38.03 12.80
N GLU A 335 -19.67 -37.65 13.71
CA GLU A 335 -19.47 -38.36 14.99
C GLU A 335 -20.74 -38.36 15.86
N ILE A 336 -21.42 -37.20 15.98
CA ILE A 336 -22.68 -37.10 16.74
C ILE A 336 -23.77 -37.96 16.09
N ILE A 337 -23.90 -37.94 14.76
CA ILE A 337 -24.88 -38.76 14.04
C ILE A 337 -24.61 -40.25 14.26
N GLN A 338 -23.35 -40.68 14.18
CA GLN A 338 -22.97 -42.07 14.44
C GLN A 338 -23.31 -42.50 15.87
N GLN A 339 -23.01 -41.66 16.86
CA GLN A 339 -23.37 -41.94 18.26
C GLN A 339 -24.89 -42.05 18.44
N MET A 340 -25.66 -41.15 17.83
CA MET A 340 -27.12 -41.17 17.89
C MET A 340 -27.70 -42.41 17.21
N MET A 341 -27.16 -42.82 16.06
CA MET A 341 -27.56 -44.05 15.35
C MET A 341 -27.32 -45.29 16.21
N VAL A 342 -26.17 -45.40 16.87
CA VAL A 342 -25.87 -46.53 17.76
C VAL A 342 -26.83 -46.57 18.95
N SER A 343 -27.12 -45.41 19.56
CA SER A 343 -28.06 -45.30 20.68
C SER A 343 -29.49 -45.71 20.28
N LEU A 344 -29.99 -45.21 19.14
CA LEU A 344 -31.30 -45.56 18.60
C LEU A 344 -31.39 -47.04 18.24
N ALA A 345 -30.37 -47.59 17.58
CA ALA A 345 -30.31 -49.00 17.21
C ALA A 345 -30.32 -49.91 18.45
N SER A 346 -29.58 -49.53 19.50
CA SER A 346 -29.54 -50.27 20.77
C SER A 346 -30.89 -50.21 21.49
N THR A 347 -31.54 -49.04 21.50
CA THR A 347 -32.88 -48.88 22.06
C THR A 347 -33.92 -49.71 21.32
N ARG A 348 -33.86 -49.70 19.98
CA ARG A 348 -34.71 -50.55 19.12
C ARG A 348 -34.50 -52.02 19.44
N TYR A 349 -33.25 -52.48 19.52
CA TYR A 349 -32.94 -53.86 19.89
C TYR A 349 -33.57 -54.24 21.24
N MET A 350 -33.43 -53.41 22.27
CA MET A 350 -34.04 -53.66 23.59
C MET A 350 -35.57 -53.75 23.53
N VAL A 351 -36.22 -52.94 22.68
CA VAL A 351 -37.68 -53.02 22.47
C VAL A 351 -38.06 -54.36 21.86
N TYR A 352 -37.38 -54.80 20.80
CA TYR A 352 -37.64 -56.09 20.15
C TYR A 352 -37.32 -57.27 21.07
N GLU A 353 -36.23 -57.20 21.84
CA GLU A 353 -35.87 -58.19 22.86
C GLU A 353 -36.97 -58.31 23.92
N LYS A 354 -37.54 -57.18 24.37
CA LYS A 354 -38.65 -57.19 25.33
C LYS A 354 -39.95 -57.72 24.72
N MET A 355 -40.28 -57.32 23.49
CA MET A 355 -41.50 -57.75 22.80
C MET A 355 -41.51 -59.23 22.46
N TYR A 356 -40.35 -59.78 22.05
CA TYR A 356 -40.20 -61.16 21.62
C TYR A 356 -39.26 -61.94 22.55
N GLY A 357 -39.32 -61.71 23.86
CA GLY A 357 -38.38 -62.29 24.82
C GLY A 357 -38.24 -63.82 24.77
N GLU A 358 -39.27 -64.52 24.30
CA GLU A 358 -39.24 -65.96 24.04
C GLU A 358 -38.33 -66.41 22.89
N CYS A 359 -37.79 -65.47 22.10
CA CYS A 359 -36.82 -65.68 21.03
C CYS A 359 -35.37 -65.40 21.47
N PHE A 360 -35.15 -64.82 22.66
CA PHE A 360 -33.85 -64.33 23.13
C PHE A 360 -33.29 -65.11 24.34
N GLY A 361 -33.50 -66.44 24.37
CA GLY A 361 -33.13 -67.30 25.51
C GLY A 361 -31.74 -67.95 25.46
N GLY A 362 -30.91 -67.64 24.47
CA GLY A 362 -29.61 -68.27 24.23
C GLY A 362 -28.50 -67.26 23.88
N THR A 363 -27.33 -67.74 23.46
CA THR A 363 -26.20 -66.88 23.04
C THR A 363 -26.46 -66.11 21.75
N ASP A 364 -27.38 -66.61 20.93
CA ASP A 364 -27.87 -65.98 19.70
C ASP A 364 -29.42 -66.00 19.70
N PRO A 365 -30.09 -64.99 19.11
CA PRO A 365 -31.54 -64.99 18.98
C PRO A 365 -32.03 -66.05 17.98
N ASP A 366 -33.22 -66.60 18.22
CA ASP A 366 -33.88 -67.54 17.31
C ASP A 366 -34.51 -66.77 16.13
N LEU A 367 -33.73 -66.62 15.06
CA LEU A 367 -34.12 -65.85 13.86
C LEU A 367 -35.29 -66.48 13.10
N GLU A 368 -35.47 -67.80 13.13
CA GLU A 368 -36.60 -68.45 12.47
C GLU A 368 -37.91 -68.17 13.22
N LYS A 369 -37.84 -68.17 14.56
CA LYS A 369 -38.99 -67.82 15.41
C LYS A 369 -39.32 -66.33 15.33
N LEU A 370 -38.31 -65.45 15.36
CA LEU A 370 -38.51 -64.01 15.11
C LEU A 370 -39.13 -63.77 13.74
N ALA A 371 -38.63 -64.46 12.71
CA ALA A 371 -39.19 -64.36 11.38
C ALA A 371 -40.67 -64.70 11.38
N GLN A 372 -41.15 -65.69 12.15
CA GLN A 372 -42.56 -66.08 12.23
C GLN A 372 -43.46 -65.12 12.99
N LEU A 373 -42.92 -64.41 13.98
CA LEU A 373 -43.69 -63.55 14.90
C LEU A 373 -43.73 -62.09 14.47
N MET A 374 -42.72 -61.62 13.74
CA MET A 374 -42.62 -60.24 13.27
C MET A 374 -43.42 -60.01 11.98
N THR A 375 -44.01 -58.83 11.86
CA THR A 375 -44.60 -58.30 10.63
C THR A 375 -43.51 -57.93 9.62
N ASN A 376 -43.88 -57.77 8.34
CA ASN A 376 -42.93 -57.33 7.31
C ASN A 376 -42.36 -55.92 7.59
N GLY A 377 -43.14 -55.04 8.24
CA GLY A 377 -42.65 -53.72 8.68
C GLY A 377 -41.60 -53.81 9.79
N GLU A 378 -41.82 -54.70 10.77
CA GLU A 378 -40.89 -54.95 11.87
C GLU A 378 -39.61 -55.65 11.40
N ILE A 379 -39.71 -56.60 10.45
CA ILE A 379 -38.54 -57.25 9.84
C ILE A 379 -37.70 -56.22 9.06
N LEU A 380 -38.35 -55.29 8.35
CA LEU A 380 -37.65 -54.22 7.64
C LEU A 380 -36.93 -53.28 8.61
N ASP A 381 -37.58 -52.89 9.71
CA ASP A 381 -36.99 -52.07 10.78
C ASP A 381 -35.81 -52.81 11.44
N TRP A 382 -35.99 -54.08 11.82
CA TRP A 382 -34.95 -54.97 12.36
C TRP A 382 -33.71 -55.05 11.47
N ASN A 383 -33.90 -55.39 10.20
CA ASN A 383 -32.80 -55.50 9.24
C ASN A 383 -32.07 -54.16 9.01
N THR A 384 -32.73 -53.03 9.29
CA THR A 384 -32.13 -51.70 9.15
C THR A 384 -31.16 -51.40 10.29
N PHE A 385 -31.48 -51.78 11.54
CA PHE A 385 -30.63 -51.44 12.69
C PHE A 385 -29.74 -52.59 13.18
N ILE A 386 -30.10 -53.85 12.94
CA ILE A 386 -29.37 -54.99 13.51
C ILE A 386 -27.88 -55.04 13.12
N PRO A 387 -27.44 -54.64 11.89
CA PRO A 387 -26.02 -54.61 11.56
C PRO A 387 -25.24 -53.53 12.33
N ILE A 388 -25.94 -52.51 12.86
CA ILE A 388 -25.34 -51.45 13.68
C ILE A 388 -25.05 -51.98 15.09
N VAL A 389 -25.98 -52.78 15.64
CA VAL A 389 -25.91 -53.38 16.99
C VAL A 389 -25.00 -54.61 17.03
N GLN A 390 -25.11 -55.50 16.04
CA GLN A 390 -24.35 -56.74 15.94
C GLN A 390 -23.50 -56.75 14.66
N ARG A 391 -22.21 -56.44 14.81
CA ARG A 391 -21.26 -56.38 13.69
C ARG A 391 -20.57 -57.71 13.39
N LYS A 392 -20.61 -58.68 14.32
CA LYS A 392 -19.84 -59.93 14.20
C LYS A 392 -20.62 -61.08 13.58
N LYS A 393 -21.94 -61.04 13.64
CA LYS A 393 -22.84 -62.10 13.17
C LYS A 393 -23.96 -61.47 12.35
N ASP A 394 -24.29 -62.09 11.23
CA ASP A 394 -25.42 -61.64 10.43
C ASP A 394 -26.71 -62.15 11.06
N TRP A 395 -27.47 -61.23 11.64
CA TRP A 395 -28.77 -61.48 12.26
C TRP A 395 -29.91 -60.89 11.43
N THR A 396 -29.69 -60.69 10.12
CA THR A 396 -30.77 -60.26 9.23
C THR A 396 -31.78 -61.39 9.00
N ILE A 397 -33.05 -61.00 8.89
CA ILE A 397 -34.18 -61.91 8.71
C ILE A 397 -34.69 -61.77 7.27
N PRO A 398 -34.77 -62.86 6.48
CA PRO A 398 -35.29 -62.80 5.12
C PRO A 398 -36.76 -62.31 5.09
N MET A 399 -37.07 -61.36 4.20
CA MET A 399 -38.45 -60.89 4.02
C MET A 399 -39.33 -62.02 3.45
N GLY A 400 -40.43 -62.33 4.13
CA GLY A 400 -41.40 -63.32 3.66
C GLY A 400 -42.19 -62.82 2.44
N SER A 401 -42.63 -63.73 1.56
CA SER A 401 -43.50 -63.35 0.44
C SER A 401 -44.87 -62.84 0.96
N LYS A 402 -45.57 -61.97 0.21
CA LYS A 402 -46.93 -61.46 0.57
C LYS A 402 -47.94 -62.57 0.95
N SER A 403 -47.74 -63.79 0.42
CA SER A 403 -48.52 -64.98 0.75
C SER A 403 -48.31 -65.45 2.20
N GLN A 404 -47.08 -65.39 2.72
CA GLN A 404 -46.73 -65.81 4.07
C GLN A 404 -47.24 -64.82 5.13
N GLU A 405 -47.29 -63.53 4.80
CA GLU A 405 -47.87 -62.48 5.66
C GLU A 405 -49.39 -62.68 5.86
N MET A 406 -50.14 -63.01 4.80
CA MET A 406 -51.57 -63.35 4.91
C MET A 406 -51.81 -64.61 5.75
N LEU A 407 -50.96 -65.63 5.61
CA LEU A 407 -51.03 -66.87 6.39
C LEU A 407 -50.77 -66.65 7.89
N ARG A 408 -49.83 -65.75 8.25
CA ARG A 408 -49.55 -65.39 9.65
C ARG A 408 -50.67 -64.59 10.30
N ASN A 409 -51.18 -63.58 9.61
CA ASN A 409 -52.35 -62.82 10.08
C ASN A 409 -53.57 -63.73 10.26
N SER A 410 -53.72 -64.75 9.42
CA SER A 410 -54.76 -65.78 9.57
C SER A 410 -54.51 -66.71 10.75
N LYS A 411 -53.26 -67.02 11.11
CA LYS A 411 -52.88 -67.88 12.23
C LYS A 411 -53.03 -67.15 13.57
N GLN A 412 -52.55 -65.91 13.70
CA GLN A 412 -52.76 -65.07 14.88
C GLN A 412 -54.26 -64.81 15.14
N LYS A 413 -55.06 -64.54 14.11
CA LYS A 413 -56.53 -64.46 14.26
C LYS A 413 -57.16 -65.77 14.77
N ARG A 414 -56.54 -66.92 14.48
CA ARG A 414 -57.00 -68.24 14.92
C ARG A 414 -56.59 -68.51 16.36
N GLU A 415 -55.38 -68.13 16.75
CA GLU A 415 -54.87 -68.22 18.13
C GLU A 415 -55.62 -67.27 19.07
N ILE A 416 -55.92 -66.03 18.66
CA ILE A 416 -56.79 -65.11 19.42
C ILE A 416 -58.19 -65.72 19.59
N LYS A 417 -58.73 -66.37 18.55
CA LYS A 417 -60.02 -67.07 18.63
C LYS A 417 -59.99 -68.28 19.57
N GLU A 418 -58.87 -68.99 19.65
CA GLU A 418 -58.66 -70.10 20.58
C GLU A 418 -58.51 -69.60 22.03
N LEU A 419 -57.77 -68.51 22.26
CA LEU A 419 -57.64 -67.84 23.56
C LEU A 419 -58.98 -67.30 24.07
N ILE A 420 -59.79 -66.69 23.19
CA ILE A 420 -61.17 -66.31 23.50
C ILE A 420 -61.99 -67.54 23.88
N LYS A 421 -61.80 -68.68 23.21
CA LYS A 421 -62.46 -69.96 23.52
C LYS A 421 -62.03 -70.56 24.87
N GLU A 422 -60.76 -70.44 25.22
CA GLU A 422 -60.19 -70.90 26.48
C GLU A 422 -60.68 -70.04 27.65
N LEU A 423 -60.69 -68.72 27.48
CA LEU A 423 -61.35 -67.78 28.40
C LEU A 423 -62.84 -68.13 28.53
N HIS A 424 -63.48 -68.59 27.43
CA HIS A 424 -64.85 -69.10 27.46
C HIS A 424 -65.10 -70.34 28.31
N SER A 425 -64.07 -71.14 28.54
CA SER A 425 -64.17 -72.39 29.29
C SER A 425 -63.92 -72.25 30.80
N LYS A 426 -63.35 -71.13 31.26
CA LYS A 426 -62.95 -70.92 32.67
C LYS A 426 -64.01 -70.26 33.56
N GLY A 427 -65.20 -69.98 33.03
CA GLY A 427 -66.42 -69.87 33.84
C GLY A 427 -66.54 -68.69 34.81
N ASP A 428 -65.83 -67.58 34.60
CA ASP A 428 -66.17 -66.30 35.22
C ASP A 428 -65.85 -65.13 34.28
N PHE A 429 -66.84 -64.77 33.46
CA PHE A 429 -66.68 -63.83 32.35
C PHE A 429 -66.88 -62.37 32.72
N GLU A 430 -67.72 -62.08 33.70
CA GLU A 430 -68.03 -60.69 34.06
C GLU A 430 -66.84 -60.04 34.75
N GLU A 431 -66.18 -60.73 35.70
CA GLU A 431 -65.02 -60.17 36.41
C GLU A 431 -63.78 -60.00 35.50
N THR A 432 -63.60 -60.89 34.52
CA THR A 432 -62.47 -60.83 33.57
C THR A 432 -62.67 -59.77 32.49
N ILE A 433 -63.90 -59.57 32.01
CA ILE A 433 -64.24 -58.52 31.05
C ILE A 433 -64.20 -57.14 31.72
N GLU A 434 -64.61 -57.01 32.98
CA GLU A 434 -64.54 -55.76 33.72
C GLU A 434 -63.07 -55.34 33.97
N ARG A 435 -62.21 -56.28 34.39
CA ARG A 435 -60.76 -56.02 34.52
C ARG A 435 -60.06 -55.65 33.21
N LEU A 436 -60.43 -56.31 32.11
CA LEU A 436 -59.86 -55.98 30.79
C LEU A 436 -60.35 -54.63 30.28
N ARG A 437 -61.56 -54.19 30.64
CA ARG A 437 -62.06 -52.84 30.35
C ARG A 437 -61.36 -51.77 31.18
N GLU A 438 -61.18 -51.99 32.48
CA GLU A 438 -60.41 -51.08 33.34
C GLU A 438 -58.96 -50.91 32.85
N MET A 439 -58.30 -52.00 32.44
CA MET A 439 -56.93 -51.94 31.92
C MET A 439 -56.81 -51.26 30.54
N LEU A 440 -57.88 -51.29 29.73
CA LEU A 440 -57.93 -50.59 28.44
C LEU A 440 -58.20 -49.09 28.61
N ASP A 441 -59.01 -48.70 29.59
CA ASP A 441 -59.29 -47.29 29.91
C ASP A 441 -58.12 -46.59 30.65
N GLU A 442 -57.19 -47.34 31.29
CA GLU A 442 -55.95 -46.79 31.87
C GLU A 442 -54.79 -46.60 30.86
N LEU A 443 -54.96 -47.07 29.61
CA LEU A 443 -53.95 -47.02 28.55
C LEU A 443 -54.28 -46.04 27.40
N ASP A 444 -55.40 -45.33 27.48
CA ASP A 444 -55.69 -44.07 26.76
C ASP A 444 -55.41 -42.86 27.67
#